data_AF-A0A2E3NRI7-F1
#
_entry.id   AF-A0A2E3NRI7-F1
#
_cell.length_a   1.000
_cell.length_b   1.000
_cell.length_c   1.000
_cell.angle_alpha   90.00
_cell.angle_beta   90.00
_cell.angle_gamma   90.00
#
_symmetry.space_group_name_H-M   'P 1'
#
loop_
_entity.id
_entity.type
_entity.pdbx_description
1 polymer ?
#
loop_
_entity_poly.entity_id
_entity_poly.type
_entity_poly.pdbx_seq_one_letter_code
_entity_poly.pdbx_strand_id
1 'polypeptide(L)'
;MEQQDRREARLVVIALGVLVLVGLIAALIALPALADFHSTQLAPGLGLKGAAIASFVVTFVTFVIFAVAAGDGLIGELQFMLLGFFAFFLILWLLIAWIL
;
A
#
# COMPACT_ATOMS: atom_id res chain seq x y z
N MET A 1 -16.48 -36.73 -7.76
CA MET A 1 -15.83 -35.72 -6.89
C MET A 1 -14.96 -34.78 -7.73
N GLU A 2 -14.08 -35.23 -8.62
CA GLU A 2 -13.22 -34.36 -9.47
C GLU A 2 -13.93 -33.31 -10.35
N GLN A 3 -15.12 -33.60 -10.90
CA GLN A 3 -15.83 -32.61 -11.74
C GLN A 3 -16.45 -31.46 -10.93
N GLN A 4 -16.76 -31.69 -9.65
CA GLN A 4 -17.26 -30.66 -8.75
C GLN A 4 -16.14 -29.72 -8.33
N ASP A 5 -14.97 -30.26 -7.94
CA ASP A 5 -13.77 -29.48 -7.62
C ASP A 5 -13.31 -28.60 -8.80
N ARG A 6 -13.33 -29.12 -10.03
CA ARG A 6 -13.00 -28.30 -11.21
C ARG A 6 -13.99 -27.17 -11.43
N ARG A 7 -15.27 -27.38 -11.12
CA ARG A 7 -16.32 -26.36 -11.28
C ARG A 7 -16.18 -25.28 -10.20
N GLU A 8 -15.94 -25.68 -8.96
CA GLU A 8 -15.69 -24.77 -7.85
C GLU A 8 -14.40 -23.96 -8.06
N ALA A 9 -13.31 -24.60 -8.46
CA ALA A 9 -12.06 -23.91 -8.81
C ALA A 9 -12.25 -22.88 -9.94
N ARG A 10 -13.04 -23.23 -10.98
CA ARG A 10 -13.35 -22.31 -12.08
C ARG A 10 -14.20 -21.13 -11.62
N LEU A 11 -15.15 -21.36 -10.72
CA LEU A 11 -15.97 -20.30 -10.13
C LEU A 11 -15.13 -19.37 -9.26
N VAL A 12 -14.18 -19.89 -8.47
CA VAL A 12 -13.24 -19.07 -7.68
C VAL A 12 -12.39 -18.19 -8.59
N VAL A 13 -11.83 -18.75 -9.67
CA VAL A 13 -11.02 -17.98 -10.63
C VAL A 13 -11.86 -16.90 -11.33
N ILE A 14 -13.08 -17.21 -11.73
CA ILE A 14 -14.00 -16.23 -12.32
C ILE A 14 -14.36 -15.15 -11.30
N ALA A 15 -14.71 -15.51 -10.07
CA ALA A 15 -15.03 -14.55 -9.02
C ALA A 15 -13.85 -13.62 -8.72
N LEU A 16 -12.63 -14.16 -8.66
CA LEU A 16 -11.41 -13.37 -8.49
C LEU A 16 -11.18 -12.44 -9.69
N GLY A 17 -11.38 -12.94 -10.92
CA GLY A 17 -11.27 -12.14 -12.13
C GLY A 17 -12.29 -11.00 -12.18
N VAL A 18 -13.54 -11.25 -11.77
CA VAL A 18 -14.58 -10.22 -11.64
C VAL A 18 -14.21 -9.22 -10.55
N LEU A 19 -13.71 -9.66 -9.40
CA LEU A 19 -13.28 -8.77 -8.32
C LEU A 19 -12.17 -7.83 -8.79
N VAL A 20 -11.16 -8.34 -9.49
CA VAL A 20 -10.07 -7.54 -10.07
C VAL A 20 -10.61 -6.54 -11.10
N LEU A 21 -11.50 -6.99 -11.99
CA LEU A 21 -12.10 -6.12 -13.01
C LEU A 21 -12.92 -4.99 -12.38
N VAL A 22 -13.73 -5.28 -11.37
CA VAL A 22 -14.51 -4.29 -10.63
C VAL A 22 -13.57 -3.31 -9.91
N GLY A 23 -12.50 -3.81 -9.30
CA GLY A 23 -11.47 -2.96 -8.67
C GLY A 23 -10.80 -2.01 -9.67
N LEU A 24 -10.47 -2.48 -10.87
CA LEU A 24 -9.88 -1.65 -11.94
C LEU A 24 -10.87 -0.59 -12.44
N ILE A 25 -12.13 -0.95 -12.65
CA ILE A 25 -13.17 0.01 -13.06
C ILE A 25 -13.37 1.08 -11.97
N ALA A 26 -13.43 0.66 -10.70
CA ALA A 26 -13.54 1.58 -9.57
C ALA A 26 -12.33 2.53 -9.49
N ALA A 27 -11.12 2.02 -9.70
CA ALA A 27 -9.90 2.83 -9.76
C ALA A 27 -9.94 3.84 -10.92
N LEU A 28 -10.45 3.43 -12.09
CA LEU A 28 -10.58 4.31 -13.26
C LEU A 28 -11.59 5.44 -13.03
N ILE A 29 -12.68 5.16 -12.32
CA ILE A 29 -13.69 6.16 -11.94
C ILE A 29 -13.16 7.10 -10.84
N ALA A 30 -12.35 6.57 -9.92
CA ALA A 30 -11.73 7.35 -8.86
C ALA A 30 -10.58 8.24 -9.36
N LEU A 31 -10.02 7.98 -10.54
CA LEU A 31 -8.90 8.73 -11.12
C LEU A 31 -9.09 10.26 -11.13
N PRO A 32 -10.21 10.84 -11.61
CA PRO A 32 -10.44 12.28 -11.56
C PRO A 32 -10.51 12.82 -10.13
N ALA A 33 -11.15 12.10 -9.20
CA ALA A 33 -11.19 12.51 -7.80
C ALA A 33 -9.81 12.45 -7.13
N LEU A 34 -8.97 11.47 -7.51
CA LEU A 34 -7.57 11.37 -7.09
C LEU A 34 -6.72 12.48 -7.71
N ALA A 35 -6.99 12.87 -8.95
CA ALA A 35 -6.30 13.98 -9.64
C ALA A 35 -6.66 15.34 -9.03
N ASP A 36 -7.93 15.55 -8.67
CA ASP A 36 -8.40 16.74 -7.96
C ASP A 36 -7.82 16.81 -6.55
N PHE A 37 -7.80 15.68 -5.83
CA PHE A 37 -7.12 15.58 -4.54
C PHE A 37 -5.63 15.90 -4.67
N HIS A 38 -4.97 15.39 -5.71
CA HIS A 38 -3.58 15.72 -5.99
C HIS A 38 -3.39 17.21 -6.26
N SER A 39 -4.21 17.83 -7.11
CA SER A 39 -4.06 19.24 -7.45
C SER A 39 -4.40 20.22 -6.31
N THR A 40 -5.27 19.83 -5.37
CA THR A 40 -5.64 20.69 -4.24
C THR A 40 -4.86 20.42 -2.95
N GLN A 41 -4.45 19.17 -2.69
CA GLN A 41 -3.85 18.77 -1.42
C GLN A 41 -2.37 18.41 -1.53
N LEU A 42 -1.91 17.99 -2.72
CA LEU A 42 -0.54 17.52 -2.93
C LEU A 42 0.29 18.51 -3.78
N ALA A 43 -0.31 19.16 -4.79
CA ALA A 43 0.36 20.09 -5.71
C ALA A 43 0.90 21.38 -5.10
N PRO A 44 0.35 21.97 -4.02
CA PRO A 44 1.15 22.85 -3.18
C PRO A 44 2.11 21.92 -2.42
N GLY A 45 3.29 21.67 -2.99
CA GLY A 45 4.17 20.60 -2.54
C GLY A 45 4.25 20.47 -1.03
N LEU A 46 4.14 19.24 -0.53
CA LEU A 46 3.91 18.89 0.89
C LEU A 46 4.95 19.48 1.86
N GLY A 47 6.03 20.06 1.35
CA GLY A 47 7.14 20.60 2.11
C GLY A 47 7.86 19.50 2.88
N LEU A 48 9.05 19.79 3.40
CA LEU A 48 9.83 18.81 4.16
C LEU A 48 9.05 18.24 5.36
N LYS A 49 8.23 19.08 6.01
CA LYS A 49 7.43 18.70 7.18
C LYS A 49 6.24 17.80 6.82
N GLY A 50 5.46 18.15 5.80
CA GLY A 50 4.32 17.33 5.39
C GLY A 50 4.77 16.00 4.79
N ALA A 51 5.85 16.01 4.01
CA ALA A 51 6.46 14.80 3.47
C ALA A 51 6.95 13.87 4.58
N ALA A 52 7.52 14.40 5.67
CA ALA A 52 7.98 13.60 6.81
C ALA A 52 6.81 12.90 7.54
N ILE A 53 5.69 13.60 7.72
CA ILE A 53 4.51 13.02 8.39
C ILE A 53 3.91 11.92 7.51
N ALA A 54 3.74 12.19 6.22
CA ALA A 54 3.18 11.23 5.27
C ALA A 54 4.06 9.97 5.17
N SER A 55 5.37 10.13 4.97
CA SER A 55 6.30 9.00 4.87
C SER A 55 6.36 8.20 6.17
N PHE A 56 6.31 8.86 7.34
CA PHE A 56 6.30 8.17 8.62
C PHE A 56 5.06 7.29 8.78
N VAL A 57 3.87 7.81 8.48
CA VAL A 57 2.60 7.07 8.58
C VAL A 57 2.60 5.88 7.62
N VAL A 58 2.99 6.09 6.36
CA VAL A 58 3.03 5.02 5.35
C VAL A 58 4.01 3.93 5.74
N THR A 59 5.23 4.30 6.17
CA THR A 59 6.23 3.33 6.61
C THR A 59 5.74 2.58 7.84
N PHE A 60 5.16 3.26 8.83
CA PHE A 60 4.65 2.64 10.06
C PHE A 60 3.55 1.63 9.77
N VAL A 61 2.55 1.99 8.97
CA VAL A 61 1.46 1.06 8.59
C VAL A 61 2.01 -0.16 7.86
N THR A 62 2.90 0.06 6.88
CA THR A 62 3.56 -1.04 6.15
C THR A 62 4.31 -1.96 7.11
N PHE A 63 5.00 -1.38 8.09
CA PHE A 63 5.75 -2.12 9.10
C PHE A 63 4.87 -2.95 10.01
N VAL A 64 3.75 -2.40 10.47
CA VAL A 64 2.75 -3.12 11.27
C VAL A 64 2.18 -4.30 10.47
N ILE A 65 1.89 -4.12 9.18
CA ILE A 65 1.42 -5.21 8.31
C ILE A 65 2.47 -6.32 8.21
N PHE A 66 3.74 -5.99 7.96
CA PHE A 66 4.81 -6.99 7.89
C PHE A 66 5.05 -7.68 9.23
N ALA A 67 4.99 -6.93 10.32
CA ALA A 67 5.12 -7.44 11.68
C ALA A 67 4.02 -8.47 12.02
N VAL A 68 2.76 -8.17 11.67
CA VAL A 68 1.63 -9.09 11.84
C VAL A 68 1.75 -10.30 10.90
N ALA A 69 2.14 -10.09 9.64
CA ALA A 69 2.32 -11.17 8.68
C ALA A 69 3.48 -12.12 9.04
N ALA A 70 4.51 -11.63 9.71
CA ALA A 70 5.67 -12.42 10.15
C ALA A 70 5.37 -13.35 11.34
N GLY A 71 4.25 -13.15 12.07
CA GLY A 71 3.72 -14.07 13.08
C GLY A 71 4.48 -14.17 14.41
N ASP A 72 5.82 -14.12 14.42
CA ASP A 72 6.65 -14.39 15.61
C ASP A 72 7.88 -13.44 15.77
N GLY A 73 8.25 -12.68 14.73
CA GLY A 73 9.46 -11.84 14.70
C GLY A 73 9.39 -10.49 15.44
N LEU A 74 8.25 -10.14 16.05
CA LEU A 74 7.93 -8.75 16.40
C LEU A 74 8.78 -8.15 17.52
N ILE A 75 9.26 -8.95 18.48
CA ILE A 75 10.06 -8.46 19.62
C ILE A 75 11.55 -8.79 19.45
N GLY A 76 11.89 -9.97 18.93
CA GLY A 76 13.29 -10.39 18.74
C GLY A 76 13.96 -9.80 17.50
N GLU A 77 13.22 -9.65 16.40
CA GLU A 77 13.77 -9.16 15.12
C GLU A 77 13.56 -7.67 14.92
N LEU A 78 12.90 -7.00 15.88
CA LEU A 78 12.57 -5.58 15.81
C LEU A 78 13.80 -4.72 15.54
N GLN A 79 14.97 -5.08 16.07
CA GLN A 79 16.23 -4.36 15.83
C GLN A 79 16.70 -4.43 14.38
N PHE A 80 16.51 -5.56 13.70
CA PHE A 80 16.88 -5.74 12.29
C PHE A 80 15.85 -5.06 11.38
N MET A 81 14.59 -5.17 11.80
CA MET A 81 13.47 -4.50 11.19
C MET A 81 13.59 -2.95 11.29
N LEU A 82 14.04 -2.40 12.41
CA LEU A 82 14.19 -0.95 12.63
C LEU A 82 15.11 -0.29 11.60
N LEU A 83 16.19 -0.96 11.19
CA LEU A 83 17.09 -0.43 10.15
C LEU A 83 16.36 -0.34 8.79
N GLY A 84 15.57 -1.36 8.46
CA GLY A 84 14.69 -1.35 7.29
C GLY A 84 13.63 -0.25 7.37
N PHE A 85 13.03 -0.05 8.55
CA PHE A 85 12.08 1.04 8.80
C PHE A 85 12.69 2.41 8.49
N PHE A 86 13.87 2.73 9.05
CA PHE A 86 14.50 4.03 8.84
C PHE A 86 14.96 4.22 7.40
N ALA A 87 15.51 3.19 6.75
CA ALA A 87 15.90 3.26 5.35
C ALA A 87 14.67 3.51 4.45
N PHE A 88 13.57 2.79 4.67
CA PHE A 88 12.35 2.93 3.90
C PHE A 88 11.68 4.29 4.12
N PHE A 89 11.62 4.74 5.39
CA PHE A 89 11.17 6.08 5.76
C PHE A 89 11.98 7.16 5.06
N LEU A 90 13.30 7.09 5.08
CA LEU A 90 14.17 8.13 4.52
C LEU A 90 14.05 8.19 2.99
N ILE A 91 13.97 7.04 2.33
CA ILE A 91 13.74 6.97 0.87
C ILE A 91 12.36 7.54 0.52
N LEU A 92 11.29 7.11 1.19
CA LEU A 92 9.94 7.63 0.94
C LEU A 92 9.84 9.12 1.24
N TRP A 93 10.48 9.58 2.32
CA TRP A 93 10.49 10.98 2.70
C TRP A 93 11.13 11.83 1.60
N LEU A 94 12.30 11.44 1.09
CA LEU A 94 12.98 12.16 0.03
C LEU A 94 12.21 12.09 -1.30
N LEU A 95 11.63 10.93 -1.64
CA LEU A 95 10.81 10.80 -2.85
C LEU A 95 9.57 11.70 -2.78
N ILE A 96 8.82 11.68 -1.68
CA ILE A 96 7.62 12.51 -1.50
C ILE A 96 7.99 14.00 -1.41
N ALA A 97 9.13 14.33 -0.81
CA ALA A 97 9.62 15.69 -0.75
C ALA A 97 10.12 16.22 -2.12
N TRP A 98 10.54 15.34 -3.02
CA TRP A 98 11.08 15.70 -4.35
C TRP A 98 10.03 15.67 -5.48
N ILE A 99 9.03 14.80 -5.39
CA ILE A 99 8.05 14.55 -6.48
C ILE A 99 6.87 15.54 -6.50
N LEU A 100 6.88 16.58 -5.67
CA LEU A 100 5.86 17.64 -5.67
C LEU A 100 6.45 19.05 -5.82
#